data_AF-A0A919US87-F1
#
_entry.id   AF-A0A919US87-F1
#
_cell.length_a   1.000
_cell.length_b   1.000
_cell.length_c   1.000
_cell.angle_alpha   90.00
_cell.angle_beta   90.00
_cell.angle_gamma   90.00
#
_symmetry.space_group_name_H-M   'P 1'
#
loop_
_entity.id
_entity.type
_entity.pdbx_description
1 polymer ?
#
loop_
_entity_poly.entity_id
_entity_poly.type
_entity_poly.pdbx_seq_one_letter_code
_entity_poly.pdbx_strand_id
1 'polypeptide(L)' 'MTKTLIDLDDEALAEAAKLLGTSSKKDTVNAALREIVDRRRRAAAIARMREMATQGEIDFSAIEKGDGAHQAVA' A
#
# COMPACT_ATOMS: atom_id res chain seq x y z
N MET A 1 -20.27 -13.19 8.62
CA MET A 1 -20.50 -12.88 7.18
C MET A 1 -22.00 -12.92 6.94
N THR A 2 -22.58 -11.81 6.47
CA THR A 2 -23.99 -11.73 6.08
C THR A 2 -24.11 -12.15 4.61
N LYS A 3 -25.21 -12.82 4.25
CA LYS A 3 -25.51 -13.16 2.85
C LYS A 3 -26.27 -12.01 2.21
N THR A 4 -25.78 -11.53 1.09
CA THR A 4 -26.41 -10.48 0.29
C THR A 4 -26.52 -10.98 -1.14
N LEU A 5 -27.71 -10.87 -1.74
CA LEU A 5 -27.91 -11.13 -3.16
C LEU A 5 -27.59 -9.84 -3.92
N ILE A 6 -26.63 -9.88 -4.82
CA ILE A 6 -26.24 -8.76 -5.68
C ILE A 6 -25.97 -9.29 -7.09
N ASP A 7 -26.33 -8.50 -8.09
CA ASP A 7 -25.88 -8.73 -9.45
C ASP A 7 -24.45 -8.22 -9.60
N LEU A 8 -23.62 -9.01 -10.28
CA LEU A 8 -22.21 -8.71 -10.51
C LEU A 8 -21.94 -8.75 -12.00
N ASP A 9 -21.17 -7.78 -12.47
CA ASP A 9 -20.55 -7.84 -13.79
C ASP A 9 -19.51 -8.97 -13.80
N ASP A 10 -19.76 -10.00 -14.60
CA ASP A 10 -18.91 -11.19 -14.66
C ASP A 10 -17.55 -10.91 -15.32
N GLU A 11 -17.46 -9.91 -16.22
CA GLU A 11 -16.19 -9.51 -16.83
C GLU A 11 -15.31 -8.79 -15.82
N ALA A 12 -15.87 -7.80 -15.12
CA ALA A 12 -15.17 -7.07 -14.07
C ALA A 12 -14.75 -8.01 -12.93
N LEU A 13 -15.60 -8.96 -12.57
CA LEU A 13 -15.29 -9.97 -11.55
C LEU A 13 -14.14 -10.88 -12.00
N ALA A 14 -14.11 -11.31 -13.26
CA ALA A 14 -13.04 -12.13 -13.80
C ALA A 14 -11.70 -11.39 -13.84
N GLU A 15 -11.71 -10.11 -14.20
CA GLU A 15 -10.51 -9.26 -14.16
C GLU A 15 -10.00 -9.09 -12.72
N ALA A 16 -10.89 -8.75 -11.79
CA ALA A 16 -10.54 -8.65 -10.37
C ALA A 16 -9.99 -9.97 -9.82
N ALA A 17 -10.56 -11.11 -10.23
CA ALA A 17 -10.09 -12.42 -9.79
C ALA A 17 -8.66 -12.70 -10.23
N LYS A 18 -8.31 -12.35 -11.48
CA LYS A 18 -6.95 -12.45 -12.01
C LYS A 18 -5.98 -11.53 -11.26
N LEU A 19 -6.35 -10.27 -11.06
CA LEU A 19 -5.52 -9.28 -10.37
C LEU A 19 -5.26 -9.67 -8.90
N LEU A 20 -6.25 -10.25 -8.25
CA LEU A 20 -6.20 -10.61 -6.83
C LEU A 20 -5.73 -12.06 -6.60
N GLY A 21 -5.54 -12.86 -7.66
CA GLY A 21 -5.15 -14.27 -7.56
C GLY A 21 -6.18 -15.16 -6.85
N THR A 22 -7.47 -14.86 -7.03
CA THR A 22 -8.57 -15.56 -6.34
C THR A 22 -9.32 -16.49 -7.30
N SER A 23 -9.90 -17.56 -6.75
CA SER A 23 -10.56 -18.62 -7.55
C SER A 23 -12.09 -18.66 -7.39
N SER A 24 -12.65 -17.98 -6.39
CA SER A 24 -14.10 -17.96 -6.15
C SER A 24 -14.66 -16.55 -6.17
N LYS A 25 -15.89 -16.39 -6.70
CA LYS A 25 -16.59 -15.09 -6.75
C LYS A 25 -16.61 -14.39 -5.39
N LYS A 26 -16.91 -15.14 -4.32
CA LYS A 26 -16.94 -14.64 -2.94
C LYS A 26 -15.55 -14.16 -2.49
N ASP A 27 -14.51 -14.93 -2.77
CA ASP A 27 -13.16 -14.56 -2.33
C ASP A 27 -12.65 -13.34 -3.09
N THR A 28 -12.93 -13.25 -4.39
CA THR A 28 -12.63 -12.06 -5.21
C THR A 28 -13.31 -10.82 -4.65
N VAL A 29 -14.62 -10.87 -4.36
CA VAL A 29 -15.36 -9.71 -3.82
C VAL A 29 -14.81 -9.30 -2.46
N ASN A 30 -14.59 -10.26 -1.55
CA ASN A 30 -14.06 -9.95 -0.23
C ASN A 30 -12.62 -9.41 -0.28
N ALA A 31 -11.78 -9.95 -1.16
CA ALA A 31 -10.42 -9.47 -1.38
C ALA A 31 -10.42 -8.07 -1.97
N ALA A 32 -11.26 -7.79 -2.97
CA ALA A 32 -11.39 -6.46 -3.58
C ALA A 32 -11.82 -5.39 -2.55
N LEU A 33 -12.79 -5.71 -1.68
CA LEU A 33 -13.23 -4.80 -0.63
C LEU A 33 -12.15 -4.52 0.42
N ARG A 34 -11.27 -5.48 0.71
CA ARG A 34 -10.11 -5.25 1.60
C ARG A 34 -9.05 -4.42 0.90
N GLU A 35 -8.74 -4.76 -0.34
CA GLU A 35 -7.69 -4.09 -1.10
C GLU A 35 -8.01 -2.60 -1.34
N ILE A 36 -9.27 -2.22 -1.55
CA ILE A 36 -9.61 -0.79 -1.69
C ILE A 36 -9.37 0.00 -0.40
N VAL A 37 -9.70 -0.60 0.76
CA VAL A 37 -9.46 0.02 2.08
C VAL A 37 -7.96 0.13 2.33
N ASP A 38 -7.21 -0.93 2.03
CA ASP A 38 -5.76 -0.95 2.24
C ASP A 38 -5.05 0.02 1.28
N ARG A 39 -5.46 0.12 0.01
CA ARG A 39 -4.98 1.16 -0.91
C ARG A 39 -5.19 2.55 -0.35
N ARG A 40 -6.38 2.84 0.18
CA ARG A 40 -6.68 4.16 0.75
C ARG A 40 -5.84 4.44 2.00
N ARG A 41 -5.66 3.45 2.87
CA ARG A 41 -4.80 3.55 4.07
C ARG A 41 -3.34 3.80 3.70
N ARG A 42 -2.79 3.06 2.72
CA ARG A 42 -1.43 3.27 2.20
C ARG A 42 -1.26 4.69 1.66
N ALA A 43 -2.20 5.18 0.85
CA ALA A 43 -2.16 6.55 0.34
C ALA A 43 -2.22 7.61 1.45
N ALA A 44 -3.08 7.42 2.46
CA ALA A 44 -3.18 8.35 3.59
C ALA A 44 -1.90 8.34 4.46
N ALA A 45 -1.28 7.19 4.66
CA ALA A 45 -0.01 7.09 5.38
C ALA A 45 1.11 7.84 4.65
N ILE A 46 1.22 7.68 3.32
CA ILE A 46 2.19 8.42 2.50
C ILE A 46 1.93 9.93 2.56
N ALA A 47 0.67 10.36 2.50
CA ALA A 47 0.33 11.78 2.63
C ALA A 47 0.80 12.36 3.97
N ARG A 48 0.52 11.68 5.09
CA ARG A 48 1.00 12.12 6.41
C ARG A 48 2.52 12.14 6.51
N MET A 49 3.22 11.13 5.99
CA MET A 49 4.69 11.13 5.97
C MET A 49 5.24 12.34 5.22
N ARG A 50 4.62 12.73 4.10
CA ARG A 50 5.02 13.94 3.36
C ARG A 50 4.82 15.20 4.18
N GLU A 51 3.69 15.32 4.88
CA GLU A 51 3.42 16.46 5.78
C GLU A 51 4.49 16.56 6.88
N MET A 52 4.76 15.47 7.59
CA MET A 52 5.79 15.42 8.63
C MET A 52 7.18 15.78 8.09
N ALA A 53 7.54 15.29 6.90
CA ALA A 53 8.80 15.65 6.26
C ALA A 53 8.87 17.16 5.93
N THR A 54 7.78 17.76 5.44
CA THR A 54 7.74 19.20 5.16
C THR A 54 7.80 20.07 6.40
N GLN A 55 7.28 19.56 7.53
CA GLN A 55 7.30 20.26 8.82
C GLN A 55 8.63 20.07 9.57
N GLY A 56 9.57 19.29 9.02
CA GLY A 56 10.85 19.00 9.65
C GLY A 56 10.76 18.06 10.85
N GLU A 57 9.64 17.34 10.99
CA GLU A 57 9.42 16.38 12.09
C GLU A 57 10.14 15.04 11.85
N ILE A 58 10.63 14.81 10.64
CA ILE A 58 11.40 13.62 10.27
C ILE A 58 12.88 13.98 10.20
N ASP A 59 13.67 13.41 11.11
CA ASP A 59 15.13 13.53 11.13
C ASP A 59 15.75 12.52 10.15
N PHE A 60 16.28 13.04 9.04
CA PHE A 60 16.95 12.26 8.00
C PHE A 60 18.45 12.05 8.28
N SER A 61 19.02 12.57 9.38
CA SER A 61 20.43 12.35 9.71
C SER A 61 20.77 10.87 9.97
N ALA A 62 19.77 10.05 10.34
CA ALA A 62 19.94 8.62 10.56
C ALA A 62 20.22 7.79 9.30
N ILE A 63 19.96 8.34 8.10
CA ILE A 63 20.27 7.70 6.80
C ILE A 63 21.56 8.25 6.17
N GLU A 64 22.19 9.27 6.76
CA GLU A 64 23.50 9.78 6.36
C GLU A 64 24.61 8.89 6.94
N LYS A 65 24.82 7.71 6.36
CA LYS A 65 26.04 6.94 6.61
C LYS A 65 26.86 6.78 5.34
N GLY A 66 27.77 7.74 5.13
CA GLY A 66 28.94 7.54 4.27
C GLY A 66 29.45 8.82 3.61
N ASP A 67 30.24 9.63 4.33
CA ASP A 67 31.24 10.54 3.74
C ASP A 67 32.38 10.85 4.74
N GLY A 68 32.84 9.84 5.47
CA GLY A 68 33.86 10.00 6.53
C GLY A 68 35.09 9.09 6.43
N ALA A 69 35.28 8.36 5.33
CA ALA A 69 36.36 7.38 5.21
C ALA A 69 37.51 7.83 4.30
N HIS A 70 37.95 9.09 4.38
CA HIS A 70 39.22 9.55 3.80
C HIS A 70 39.93 10.49 4.78
N GLN A 71 40.62 9.94 5.78
CA GLN A 71 41.69 10.69 6.46
C GLN A 71 42.88 9.78 6.79
N ALA A 72 43.97 10.06 6.05
CA ALA A 72 45.39 9.92 6.37
C ALA A 72 45.88 8.58 6.95
N VAL A 73 46.54 7.79 6.08
CA VAL A 73 47.73 7.02 6.48
C VAL A 73 48.96 7.86 6.10
N ALA A 74 49.66 8.36 7.12
CA ALA A 74 51.01 8.89 7.05
C ALA A 74 51.96 7.86 7.66
#